data_AF-A0A7W1Z156-F1
#
_entry.id   AF-A0A7W1Z156-F1
#
_cell.length_a   1.000
_cell.length_b   1.000
_cell.length_c   1.000
_cell.angle_alpha   90.00
_cell.angle_beta   90.00
_cell.angle_gamma   90.00
#
_symmetry.space_group_name_H-M   'P 1'
#
loop_
_entity.id
_entity.type
_entity.pdbx_description
1 polymer ?
#
loop_
_entity_poly.entity_id
_entity_poly.type
_entity_poly.pdbx_seq_one_letter_code
_entity_poly.pdbx_strand_id
1 'polypeptide(L)'
;MTEEPQPTLEQVTAEIITSGSIRREEVCARLGIGEDVLEVCLRWEIIQPPEPDPHGTVFFPEDTLDRLGRGLRLHRDLGINWPGVSVALELLDRIEELEQQIHSLSNE
;
A
#
# COMPACT_ATOMS: atom_id res chain seq x y z
N MET A 1 43.93 14.63 34.13
CA MET A 1 42.79 13.71 34.28
C MET A 1 41.57 14.42 33.76
N THR A 2 41.28 14.28 32.48
CA THR A 2 40.06 14.75 31.82
C THR A 2 39.26 13.51 31.48
N GLU A 3 38.18 13.27 32.21
CA GLU A 3 37.22 12.21 31.91
C GLU A 3 36.48 12.60 30.63
N GLU A 4 36.68 11.84 29.56
CA GLU A 4 35.85 11.95 28.35
C GLU A 4 34.44 11.43 28.66
N PRO A 5 33.37 12.12 28.24
CA PRO A 5 32.01 11.67 28.48
C PRO A 5 31.76 10.40 27.67
N GLN A 6 31.50 9.30 28.37
CA GLN A 6 31.13 8.04 27.73
C GLN A 6 29.79 8.21 26.99
N PRO A 7 29.68 7.75 25.73
CA PRO A 7 28.45 7.87 24.98
C PRO A 7 27.36 7.00 25.62
N THR A 8 26.28 7.63 26.08
CA THR A 8 25.07 6.93 26.51
C THR A 8 24.42 6.31 25.28
N LEU A 9 24.59 4.99 25.12
CA LEU A 9 23.87 4.22 24.11
C LEU A 9 22.43 4.03 24.60
N GLU A 10 21.51 4.81 24.05
CA GLU A 10 20.07 4.62 24.27
C GLU A 10 19.62 3.34 23.58
N GLN A 11 19.12 2.37 24.35
CA GLN A 11 18.59 1.14 23.80
C GLN A 11 17.24 1.43 23.14
N VAL A 12 17.21 1.39 21.80
CA VAL A 12 15.98 1.48 21.02
C VAL A 12 15.52 0.06 20.70
N THR A 13 14.36 -0.33 21.21
CA THR A 13 13.70 -1.58 20.83
C THR A 13 13.03 -1.39 19.47
N ALA A 14 13.38 -2.21 18.49
CA ALA A 14 12.67 -2.28 17.22
C ALA A 14 11.96 -3.63 17.13
N GLU A 15 10.67 -3.61 16.80
CA GLU A 15 9.94 -4.82 16.46
C GLU A 15 10.14 -5.16 14.99
N ILE A 16 10.56 -6.40 14.73
CA ILE A 16 10.65 -6.92 13.37
C ILE A 16 9.24 -7.32 12.96
N ILE A 17 8.56 -6.47 12.18
CA ILE A 17 7.27 -6.79 11.58
C ILE A 17 7.54 -7.75 10.41
N THR A 18 7.41 -9.05 10.65
CA THR A 18 7.58 -10.07 9.62
C THR A 18 6.44 -10.03 8.60
N SER A 19 6.82 -9.78 7.34
CA SER A 19 6.07 -9.84 6.06
C SER A 19 5.56 -8.49 5.54
N GLY A 20 6.29 -7.91 4.57
CA GLY A 20 5.81 -6.99 3.55
C GLY A 20 5.13 -5.70 4.00
N SER A 21 5.54 -5.04 5.08
CA SER A 21 4.95 -3.76 5.52
C SER A 21 5.86 -2.59 5.15
N ILE A 22 5.33 -1.59 4.45
CA ILE A 22 6.04 -0.39 4.00
C ILE A 22 5.41 0.88 4.55
N ARG A 23 6.23 1.92 4.78
CA ARG A 23 5.72 3.22 5.21
C ARG A 23 5.16 3.99 4.02
N ARG A 24 4.31 4.96 4.32
CA ARG A 24 3.76 5.93 3.37
C ARG A 24 4.83 6.53 2.44
N GLU A 25 5.94 6.98 3.00
CA GLU A 25 7.01 7.64 2.24
C GLU A 25 7.64 6.69 1.21
N GLU A 26 7.74 5.40 1.56
CA GLU A 26 8.25 4.36 0.68
C GLU A 26 7.25 4.04 -0.45
N VAL A 27 5.94 4.05 -0.16
CA VAL A 27 4.88 3.92 -1.19
C VAL A 27 5.02 5.03 -2.23
N CYS A 28 5.09 6.29 -1.76
CA CYS A 28 5.24 7.46 -2.61
C CYS A 28 6.53 7.39 -3.45
N ALA A 29 7.66 7.04 -2.83
CA ALA A 29 8.95 6.91 -3.50
C ALA A 29 8.96 5.81 -4.57
N ARG A 30 8.44 4.61 -4.27
CA ARG A 30 8.45 3.47 -5.19
C ARG A 30 7.54 3.67 -6.41
N LEU A 31 6.41 4.37 -6.22
CA LEU A 31 5.46 4.64 -7.29
C LEU A 31 5.71 5.98 -7.99
N GLY A 32 6.63 6.80 -7.47
CA GLY A 32 6.93 8.13 -8.01
C GLY A 32 5.73 9.09 -7.91
N ILE A 33 4.92 8.95 -6.86
CA ILE A 33 3.73 9.79 -6.62
C ILE A 33 3.94 10.73 -5.44
N GLY A 34 3.19 11.83 -5.43
CA GLY A 34 3.10 12.73 -4.29
C GLY A 34 2.12 12.22 -3.23
N GLU A 35 2.24 12.79 -2.03
CA GLU A 35 1.34 12.51 -0.89
C GLU A 35 -0.12 12.85 -1.21
N ASP A 36 -0.33 13.90 -2.01
CA ASP A 36 -1.65 14.33 -2.48
C ASP A 36 -2.36 13.24 -3.29
N VAL A 37 -1.63 12.52 -4.14
CA VAL A 37 -2.16 11.42 -4.92
C VAL A 37 -2.48 10.22 -4.02
N LEU A 38 -1.60 9.90 -3.07
CA LEU A 38 -1.84 8.82 -2.14
C LEU A 38 -3.09 9.07 -1.28
N GLU A 39 -3.27 10.29 -0.78
CA GLU A 39 -4.46 10.71 -0.02
C GLU A 39 -5.74 10.63 -0.86
N VAL A 40 -5.67 10.93 -2.16
CA VAL A 40 -6.79 10.74 -3.08
C VAL A 40 -7.11 9.25 -3.25
N CYS A 41 -6.10 8.40 -3.38
CA CYS A 41 -6.30 6.96 -3.51
C CYS A 41 -6.89 6.33 -2.24
N LEU A 42 -6.47 6.79 -1.06
CA LEU A 42 -7.08 6.41 0.22
C LEU A 42 -8.54 6.86 0.31
N ARG A 43 -8.82 8.12 -0.07
CA ARG A 43 -10.17 8.69 -0.01
C ARG A 43 -11.19 7.95 -0.88
N TRP A 44 -10.76 7.48 -2.04
CA TRP A 44 -11.63 6.74 -2.97
C TRP A 44 -11.52 5.22 -2.80
N GLU A 45 -10.91 4.76 -1.71
CA GLU A 45 -10.76 3.34 -1.37
C GLU A 45 -10.11 2.51 -2.49
N ILE A 46 -9.28 3.16 -3.32
CA ILE A 46 -8.44 2.48 -4.31
C ILE A 46 -7.50 1.52 -3.58
N ILE A 47 -7.02 1.96 -2.43
CA ILE A 47 -6.36 1.14 -1.41
C ILE A 47 -7.08 1.35 -0.08
N GLN A 48 -7.06 0.35 0.78
CA GLN A 48 -7.66 0.45 2.10
C GLN A 48 -6.76 1.28 3.03
N PRO A 49 -7.33 2.14 3.88
CA PRO A 49 -6.56 2.83 4.90
C PRO A 49 -5.97 1.81 5.88
N PRO A 50 -4.66 1.81 6.12
CA PRO A 50 -4.08 0.83 7.02
C PRO A 50 -4.44 1.15 8.47
N GLU A 51 -4.61 0.11 9.27
CA GLU A 51 -4.79 0.29 10.71
C GLU A 51 -3.46 0.73 11.36
N PRO A 52 -3.49 1.74 12.25
CA PRO A 52 -2.31 2.12 13.00
C PRO A 52 -1.91 1.00 13.96
N ASP A 53 -0.60 0.80 14.11
CA ASP A 53 -0.04 -0.12 15.10
C ASP A 53 -0.30 0.38 16.54
N PRO A 54 0.03 -0.41 17.58
CA PRO A 54 -0.13 0.00 18.99
C PRO A 54 0.65 1.28 19.37
N HIS A 55 1.61 1.70 18.55
CA HIS A 55 2.42 2.91 18.72
C HIS A 55 1.89 4.10 17.89
N GLY A 56 0.78 3.93 17.15
CA GLY A 56 0.19 4.94 16.29
C GLY A 56 0.86 5.09 14.91
N THR A 57 1.76 4.19 14.54
CA THR A 57 2.44 4.18 13.24
C THR A 57 1.62 3.40 12.21
N VAL A 58 1.46 3.97 11.02
CA VAL A 58 0.70 3.37 9.93
C VAL A 58 1.66 2.68 8.95
N PHE A 59 1.38 1.42 8.63
CA PHE A 59 2.13 0.64 7.65
C PHE A 59 1.19 0.05 6.60
N PHE A 60 1.60 0.11 5.34
CA PHE A 60 0.87 -0.44 4.20
C PHE A 60 1.39 -1.84 3.88
N PRO A 61 0.52 -2.80 3.56
CA PRO A 61 0.96 -4.09 3.06
C PRO A 61 1.56 -3.93 1.65
N GLU A 62 2.52 -4.77 1.28
CA GLU A 62 3.32 -4.60 0.05
C GLU A 62 2.49 -4.79 -1.23
N ASP A 63 1.41 -5.57 -1.16
CA ASP A 63 0.41 -5.72 -2.24
C ASP A 63 -0.31 -4.40 -2.59
N THR A 64 -0.31 -3.42 -1.68
CA THR A 64 -0.75 -2.03 -1.94
C THR A 64 -0.04 -1.44 -3.15
N LEU A 65 1.25 -1.75 -3.36
CA LEU A 65 2.02 -1.23 -4.49
C LEU A 65 1.45 -1.71 -5.83
N ASP A 66 1.05 -2.98 -5.92
CA ASP A 66 0.46 -3.53 -7.14
C ASP A 66 -0.89 -2.87 -7.41
N ARG A 67 -1.79 -2.88 -6.42
CA ARG A 67 -3.15 -2.30 -6.56
C ARG A 67 -3.10 -0.82 -6.92
N LEU A 68 -2.27 -0.04 -6.21
CA LEU A 68 -2.09 1.38 -6.46
C LEU A 68 -1.46 1.62 -7.84
N GLY A 69 -0.44 0.83 -8.21
CA GLY A 69 0.16 0.88 -9.54
C GLY A 69 -0.85 0.61 -10.66
N ARG A 70 -1.75 -0.37 -10.50
CA ARG A 70 -2.85 -0.62 -11.45
C ARG A 70 -3.79 0.59 -11.55
N GLY A 71 -4.21 1.15 -10.42
CA GLY A 71 -5.07 2.32 -10.38
C GLY A 71 -4.46 3.55 -11.07
N LEU A 72 -3.18 3.82 -10.83
CA LEU A 72 -2.44 4.90 -11.48
C LEU A 72 -2.37 4.72 -13.01
N ARG A 73 -2.12 3.49 -13.47
CA ARG A 73 -2.13 3.17 -14.91
C ARG A 73 -3.51 3.37 -15.51
N LEU A 74 -4.58 2.89 -14.86
CA LEU A 74 -5.95 3.11 -15.33
C LEU A 74 -6.29 4.59 -15.46
N HIS A 75 -5.97 5.40 -14.44
CA HIS A 75 -6.16 6.85 -14.49
C HIS A 75 -5.40 7.49 -15.66
N ARG A 76 -4.11 7.16 -15.82
CA ARG A 76 -3.24 7.75 -16.85
C ARG A 76 -3.61 7.30 -18.26
N ASP A 77 -3.87 6.01 -18.45
CA ASP A 77 -3.98 5.39 -19.77
C ASP A 77 -5.41 5.50 -20.31
N LEU A 78 -6.43 5.50 -19.44
CA LEU A 78 -7.84 5.60 -19.85
C LEU A 78 -8.45 6.99 -19.58
N GLY A 79 -7.76 7.86 -18.86
CA GLY A 79 -8.24 9.21 -18.54
C GLY A 79 -9.49 9.25 -17.65
N ILE A 80 -9.76 8.17 -16.93
CA ILE A 80 -10.90 8.07 -16.00
C ILE A 80 -10.58 8.79 -14.69
N ASN A 81 -11.61 9.32 -14.03
CA ASN A 81 -11.45 9.98 -12.72
C ASN A 81 -11.23 8.97 -11.59
N TRP A 82 -10.74 9.42 -10.44
CA TRP A 82 -10.44 8.54 -9.28
C TRP A 82 -11.61 7.69 -8.76
N PRO A 83 -12.86 8.20 -8.67
CA PRO A 83 -14.01 7.35 -8.37
C PRO A 83 -14.20 6.24 -9.42
N GLY A 84 -14.03 6.58 -10.70
CA GLY A 84 -14.10 5.61 -11.80
C GLY A 84 -12.97 4.58 -11.74
N VAL A 85 -11.76 4.96 -11.31
CA VAL A 85 -10.66 4.03 -11.07
C VAL A 85 -11.02 3.02 -10.00
N SER A 86 -11.61 3.47 -8.88
CA SER A 86 -12.03 2.59 -7.78
C SER A 86 -13.04 1.55 -8.27
N VAL A 87 -14.09 1.99 -8.97
CA VAL A 87 -15.09 1.09 -9.57
C VAL A 87 -14.47 0.14 -10.61
N ALA A 88 -13.57 0.64 -11.47
CA ALA A 88 -12.92 -0.19 -12.48
C ALA A 88 -12.05 -1.29 -11.85
N LEU A 89 -11.32 -0.99 -10.77
CA LEU A 89 -10.54 -1.98 -10.04
C LEU A 89 -11.44 -3.05 -9.40
N GLU A 90 -12.55 -2.65 -8.76
CA GLU A 90 -13.52 -3.60 -8.20
C GLU A 90 -14.10 -4.54 -9.27
N LEU A 91 -14.44 -3.99 -10.44
CA LEU A 91 -14.93 -4.80 -11.57
C LEU A 91 -13.87 -5.77 -12.10
N LEU A 92 -12.60 -5.33 -12.17
CA LEU A 92 -11.50 -6.20 -12.58
C LEU A 92 -11.27 -7.33 -11.57
N ASP A 93 -11.26 -7.01 -10.28
CA ASP A 93 -11.16 -8.01 -9.20
C ASP A 93 -12.30 -9.03 -9.32
N ARG A 94 -13.54 -8.56 -9.59
CA ARG A 94 -14.69 -9.44 -9.79
C ARG A 94 -14.57 -10.34 -11.02
N ILE A 95 -14.00 -9.85 -12.11
CA ILE A 95 -13.73 -10.66 -13.30
C ILE A 95 -12.71 -11.74 -12.98
N GLU A 96 -11.61 -11.40 -12.30
CA GLU A 96 -10.58 -12.36 -11.88
C GLU A 96 -11.18 -13.46 -10.99
N GLU A 97 -12.03 -13.11 -10.02
CA GLU A 97 -12.74 -14.09 -9.18
C GLU A 97 -13.62 -15.04 -10.01
N LEU A 98 -14.38 -14.51 -10.96
CA LEU A 98 -15.27 -15.30 -11.81
C LEU A 98 -14.48 -16.24 -12.74
N GLU A 99 -13.38 -15.75 -13.30
CA GLU A 99 -12.48 -16.55 -14.14
C GLU A 99 -11.86 -17.69 -13.33
N GLN A 100 -11.43 -17.44 -12.09
CA GLN A 100 -10.91 -18.48 -11.19
C GLN A 100 -11.95 -19.56 -10.88
N GLN A 101 -13.20 -19.17 -10.62
CA GLN A 101 -14.30 -20.12 -10.37
C GLN A 101 -14.58 -21.01 -11.59
N ILE A 102 -14.58 -20.43 -12.79
CA ILE A 102 -14.76 -21.20 -14.04
C ILE A 102 -13.62 -22.19 -14.23
N HIS A 103 -12.36 -21.76 -13.98
CA HIS A 103 -11.20 -22.63 -14.11
C HIS A 103 -11.21 -23.76 -13.08
N SER A 104 -11.63 -23.51 -11.84
CA SER A 104 -11.73 -24.57 -10.82
C SER A 104 -12.79 -25.61 -11.19
N LEU A 105 -13.93 -25.18 -11.74
CA LEU A 105 -15.01 -26.07 -12.16
C LEU A 105 -14.69 -26.86 -13.43
N SER A 106 -13.85 -26.32 -14.31
CA SER A 106 -13.44 -26.98 -15.56
C SER A 106 -12.31 -27.99 -15.37
N ASN A 107 -11.61 -27.93 -14.24
CA ASN A 107 -10.52 -28.84 -13.86
C ASN A 107 -10.98 -29.98 -12.92
N GLU A 108 -12.28 -30.07 -12.62
CA GLU A 108 -12.96 -31.24 -12.02
C GLU A 108 -13.54 -32.17 -13.10
#